data_AF-A0A430AIR7-F1
#
_entry.id   AF-A0A430AIR7-F1
#
_cell.length_a   1.000
_cell.length_b   1.000
_cell.length_c   1.000
_cell.angle_alpha   90.00
_cell.angle_beta   90.00
_cell.angle_gamma   90.00
#
_symmetry.space_group_name_H-M   'P 1'
#
loop_
_entity.id
_entity.type
_entity.pdbx_description
1 polymer ?
#
loop_
_entity_poly.entity_id
_entity_poly.type
_entity_poly.pdbx_seq_one_letter_code
_entity_poly.pdbx_strand_id
1 'polypeptide(L)' 'MNKELVEVGEEYLCQAVGLNEEAVGKVTHKMENCVVIAIESCATCDADTVEEKIKMVVAKYEHLVKV' A
#
# COMPACT_ATOMS: atom_id res chain seq x y z
N MET A 1 0.95 17.22 1.32
CA MET A 1 -0.13 17.49 0.36
C MET A 1 -0.84 16.25 -0.21
N ASN A 2 -0.39 15.01 0.05
CA ASN A 2 -1.08 13.81 -0.50
C ASN A 2 -2.12 13.15 0.43
N LYS A 3 -2.25 13.61 1.68
CA LYS A 3 -3.19 13.01 2.67
C LYS A 3 -4.65 13.16 2.26
N GLU A 4 -4.99 14.24 1.58
CA GLU A 4 -6.36 14.53 1.13
C GLU A 4 -6.74 13.76 -0.15
N LEU A 5 -5.75 13.32 -0.93
CA LEU A 5 -5.96 12.61 -2.20
C LEU A 5 -6.14 11.10 -2.03
N VAL A 6 -5.67 10.57 -0.92
CA VAL A 6 -5.79 9.15 -0.61
C VAL A 6 -7.13 8.91 0.02
N GLU A 7 -7.89 7.92 -0.44
CA GLU A 7 -9.22 7.55 0.06
C GLU A 7 -9.19 6.15 0.67
N VAL A 8 -9.90 5.96 1.80
CA VAL A 8 -10.00 4.63 2.41
C VAL A 8 -10.96 3.82 1.55
N GLY A 9 -10.53 2.62 1.17
CA GLY A 9 -11.31 1.74 0.32
C GLY A 9 -10.95 1.82 -1.16
N GLU A 10 -10.09 2.75 -1.56
CA GLU A 10 -9.54 2.84 -2.91
C GLU A 10 -8.18 2.12 -2.98
N GLU A 11 -7.81 1.71 -4.19
CA GLU A 11 -6.56 1.02 -4.50
C GLU A 11 -5.48 2.02 -4.94
N TYR A 12 -4.28 1.82 -4.42
CA TYR A 12 -3.12 2.65 -4.74
C TYR A 12 -1.90 1.77 -4.92
N LEU A 13 -1.07 2.15 -5.88
CA LEU A 13 0.28 1.66 -6.01
C LEU A 13 1.14 2.37 -4.95
N CYS A 14 1.78 1.57 -4.11
CA CYS A 14 2.50 2.02 -2.94
C CYS A 14 3.87 1.37 -2.84
N GLN A 15 4.84 2.15 -2.38
CA GLN A 15 6.13 1.59 -1.95
C GLN A 15 6.12 1.48 -0.42
N ALA A 16 5.88 0.26 0.07
CA ALA A 16 5.73 0.06 1.49
C ALA A 16 7.07 0.10 2.23
N VAL A 17 7.06 0.57 3.47
CA VAL A 17 8.28 0.64 4.29
C VAL A 17 8.69 -0.78 4.69
N GLY A 18 9.79 -1.27 4.12
CA GLY A 18 10.28 -2.65 4.32
C GLY A 18 10.14 -3.55 3.09
N LEU A 19 9.41 -3.09 2.06
CA LEU A 19 9.42 -3.70 0.73
C LEU A 19 10.38 -2.91 -0.17
N ASN A 20 11.24 -3.60 -0.90
CA ASN A 20 12.10 -2.94 -1.89
C ASN A 20 11.32 -2.55 -3.16
N GLU A 21 10.09 -3.07 -3.32
CA GLU A 21 9.38 -3.06 -4.59
C GLU A 21 7.97 -2.47 -4.43
N GLU A 22 7.39 -2.08 -5.56
CA GLU A 22 6.08 -1.45 -5.64
C GLU A 22 4.97 -2.50 -5.51
N ALA A 23 3.97 -2.19 -4.69
CA ALA A 23 2.85 -3.07 -4.42
C ALA A 23 1.54 -2.29 -4.58
N VAL A 24 0.55 -2.92 -5.21
CA VAL A 24 -0.81 -2.41 -5.32
C VAL A 24 -1.61 -2.95 -4.15
N GLY A 25 -2.32 -2.06 -3.48
CA GLY A 25 -3.22 -2.47 -2.43
C GLY A 25 -4.23 -1.42 -2.05
N LYS A 26 -5.19 -1.89 -1.26
CA LYS A 26 -6.33 -1.10 -0.81
C LYS A 26 -6.04 -0.42 0.51
N VAL A 27 -6.31 0.87 0.57
CA VAL A 27 -6.12 1.64 1.81
C VAL A 27 -7.19 1.21 2.81
N THR A 28 -6.75 0.64 3.92
CA THR A 28 -7.63 0.19 5.02
C THR A 28 -7.65 1.19 6.16
N HIS A 29 -6.56 1.93 6.37
CA HIS A 29 -6.48 2.90 7.46
C HIS A 29 -5.65 4.13 7.10
N LYS A 30 -6.10 5.30 7.55
CA LYS A 30 -5.36 6.56 7.41
C LYS A 30 -4.81 6.98 8.77
N MET A 31 -3.50 7.24 8.82
CA MET A 31 -2.83 7.81 9.98
C MET A 31 -2.38 9.23 9.67
N GLU A 32 -1.78 9.89 10.66
CA GLU A 32 -1.43 11.30 10.56
C GLU A 32 -0.42 11.59 9.44
N ASN A 33 0.60 10.72 9.28
CA ASN A 33 1.67 10.81 8.27
C ASN A 33 1.82 9.57 7.37
N CYS A 34 1.09 8.49 7.66
CA CYS A 34 1.16 7.24 6.90
C CYS A 34 -0.25 6.68 6.66
N VAL A 35 -0.34 5.64 5.82
CA VAL A 35 -1.54 4.84 5.64
C VAL A 35 -1.21 3.37 5.78
N VAL A 36 -2.20 2.60 6.20
CA VAL A 36 -2.17 1.15 6.16
C VAL A 36 -2.84 0.70 4.87
N ILE A 37 -2.13 -0.14 4.12
CA ILE A 37 -2.57 -0.69 2.86
C ILE A 37 -2.57 -2.20 2.99
N ALA A 38 -3.70 -2.79 2.64
CA ALA A 38 -3.78 -4.23 2.45
C ALA A 38 -3.29 -4.53 1.03
N ILE A 39 -2.16 -5.23 0.90
CA ILE A 39 -1.61 -5.56 -0.42
C ILE A 39 -2.51 -6.60 -1.09
N GLU A 40 -2.96 -6.29 -2.30
CA GLU A 40 -3.71 -7.22 -3.15
C GLU A 40 -2.82 -7.82 -4.23
N SER A 41 -1.81 -7.10 -4.69
CA SER A 41 -0.87 -7.58 -5.70
C SER A 41 0.47 -6.87 -5.59
N CYS A 42 1.57 -7.60 -5.73
CA CYS A 42 2.91 -7.03 -5.74
C CYS A 42 3.56 -7.37 -7.07
N ALA A 43 4.26 -6.42 -7.70
CA ALA A 43 4.78 -6.60 -9.07
C ALA A 43 5.78 -7.75 -9.20
N THR A 44 6.41 -8.13 -8.09
CA THR A 44 7.58 -9.01 -8.04
C THR A 44 7.52 -10.06 -6.94
N CYS A 45 6.54 -9.94 -6.04
CA CYS A 45 6.28 -10.95 -5.03
C CYS A 45 5.27 -11.92 -5.63
N ASP A 46 5.65 -13.19 -5.78
CA ASP A 46 4.71 -14.26 -6.12
C ASP A 46 3.46 -14.15 -5.24
N ALA A 47 2.27 -14.31 -5.85
CA ALA A 47 0.99 -14.17 -5.17
C ALA A 47 0.93 -14.94 -3.83
N ASP A 48 1.61 -16.10 -3.79
CA ASP A 48 1.80 -16.95 -2.62
C ASP A 48 2.44 -16.23 -1.42
N THR A 49 3.44 -15.37 -1.67
CA THR A 49 4.15 -14.64 -0.61
C THR A 49 3.35 -13.45 -0.09
N VAL A 50 2.55 -12.82 -0.95
CA VAL A 50 1.61 -11.75 -0.55
C VAL A 50 0.51 -12.33 0.33
N GLU A 51 -0.10 -13.45 -0.08
CA GLU A 51 -1.20 -14.10 0.66
C GLU A 51 -0.78 -14.58 2.04
N GLU A 52 0.42 -15.16 2.17
CA GLU A 52 0.87 -15.75 3.43
C GLU A 52 1.59 -14.76 4.37
N LYS A 53 2.38 -13.81 3.84
CA LYS A 53 3.29 -12.99 4.68
C LYS A 53 2.98 -11.51 4.71
N ILE A 54 2.28 -10.95 3.72
CA ILE A 54 2.19 -9.49 3.54
C ILE A 54 0.72 -9.10 3.38
N LYS A 55 -0.06 -9.26 4.45
CA LYS A 55 -1.48 -8.85 4.46
C LYS A 55 -1.69 -7.35 4.64
N MET A 56 -0.81 -6.68 5.39
CA MET A 56 -0.94 -5.26 5.71
C MET A 56 0.42 -4.62 5.83
N VAL A 57 0.60 -3.49 5.16
CA VAL A 57 1.84 -2.74 5.18
C VAL A 57 1.56 -1.25 5.42
N VAL A 58 2.58 -0.55 5.90
CA VAL A 58 2.50 0.88 6.12
C VAL A 58 3.25 1.58 5.00
N ALA A 59 2.57 2.48 4.30
CA ALA A 59 3.14 3.32 3.26
C ALA A 59 2.97 4.79 3.64
N LYS A 60 3.92 5.63 3.20
CA LYS A 60 3.78 7.09 3.36
C LYS A 60 2.93 7.64 2.23
N TYR A 61 2.21 8.71 2.50
CA TYR A 61 1.38 9.39 1.49
C TYR A 61 2.16 9.90 0.28
N GLU A 62 3.46 10.15 0.44
CA GLU A 62 4.34 10.65 -0.62
C GLU A 62 4.69 9.57 -1.66
N HIS A 63 4.54 8.30 -1.31
CA HIS A 63 4.84 7.15 -2.17
C HIS A 63 3.57 6.43 -2.64
N LEU A 64 2.44 7.15 -2.67
CA LEU A 64 1.15 6.61 -3.14
C LEU A 64 0.78 7.21 -4.48
N VAL A 65 0.50 6.32 -5.43
CA VAL A 65 0.07 6.65 -6.78
C VAL A 65 -1.28 5.98 -7.01
N LYS A 66 -2.28 6.76 -7.40
CA LYS A 66 -3.62 6.23 -7.72
C LYS A 66 -3.52 5.39 -8.98
N VAL A 67 -4.04 4.16 -8.94
CA VAL A 67 -4.10 3.23 -10.08
C VAL A 67 -5.39 3.40 -10.86
#